data_AF-A0A438C0K4-F1
#
_entry.id   AF-A0A438C0K4-F1
#
_cell.length_a   1.000
_cell.length_b   1.000
_cell.length_c   1.000
_cell.angle_alpha   90.00
_cell.angle_beta   90.00
_cell.angle_gamma   90.00
#
_symmetry.space_group_name_H-M   'P 1'
#
loop_
_entity.id
_entity.type
_entity.pdbx_description
1 polymer ?
#
loop_
_entity_poly.entity_id
_entity_poly.type
_entity_poly.pdbx_seq_one_letter_code
_entity_poly.pdbx_strand_id
1 'polypeptide(L)'
;MSRRLSLTAIGTLRRAQKELRKRGKVLASKMSARTAAQGLLALAQNETRAAVIELNCETDFVARNDIFQYLASSLAKLACQLKILLSVLLGFLLLAQSIWR
;
A
#
# COMPACT_ATOMS: atom_id res chain seq x y z
N MET A 1 -16.00 -29.85 29.48
CA MET A 1 -14.60 -29.37 29.28
C MET A 1 -14.28 -28.91 27.84
N SER A 2 -14.89 -29.48 26.80
CA SER A 2 -14.52 -29.21 25.38
C SER A 2 -14.80 -27.80 24.82
N ARG A 3 -15.86 -27.11 25.25
CA ARG A 3 -16.21 -25.75 24.73
C ARG A 3 -15.32 -24.63 25.28
N ARG A 4 -14.68 -24.83 26.44
CA ARG A 4 -13.83 -23.80 27.05
C ARG A 4 -12.47 -23.72 26.33
N LEU A 5 -11.93 -24.87 25.89
CA LEU A 5 -10.68 -24.97 25.11
C LEU A 5 -10.77 -24.31 23.72
N SER A 6 -11.91 -24.42 23.02
CA SER A 6 -12.07 -23.81 21.69
C SER A 6 -12.15 -22.28 21.75
N LEU A 7 -12.78 -21.71 22.78
CA LEU A 7 -12.84 -20.26 22.98
C LEU A 7 -11.47 -19.66 23.34
N THR A 8 -10.66 -20.35 24.15
CA THR A 8 -9.28 -19.93 24.41
C THR A 8 -8.42 -20.01 23.15
N ALA A 9 -8.55 -21.06 22.34
CA ALA A 9 -7.81 -21.19 21.08
C ALA A 9 -8.18 -20.09 20.05
N ILE A 10 -9.46 -19.77 19.91
CA ILE A 10 -9.90 -18.64 19.06
C ILE A 10 -9.38 -17.30 19.62
N GLY A 11 -9.38 -17.16 20.95
CA GLY A 11 -8.84 -16.00 21.64
C GLY A 11 -7.33 -15.82 21.42
N THR A 12 -6.53 -16.89 21.46
CA THR A 12 -5.08 -16.84 21.20
C THR A 12 -4.78 -16.57 19.73
N LEU A 13 -5.51 -17.17 18.79
CA LEU A 13 -5.37 -16.89 17.35
C LEU A 13 -5.65 -15.41 17.02
N ARG A 14 -6.74 -14.84 17.56
CA ARG A 14 -7.05 -13.42 17.38
C ARG A 14 -5.97 -12.51 17.98
N ARG A 15 -5.44 -12.86 19.16
CA ARG A 15 -4.34 -12.13 19.79
C ARG A 15 -3.06 -12.21 18.94
N ALA A 16 -2.72 -13.39 18.43
CA ALA A 16 -1.57 -13.60 17.56
C ALA A 16 -1.69 -12.78 16.26
N GLN A 17 -2.87 -12.78 15.62
CA GLN A 17 -3.12 -11.96 14.42
C GLN A 17 -2.98 -10.46 14.71
N LYS A 18 -3.51 -9.99 15.84
CA LYS A 18 -3.38 -8.58 16.25
C LYS A 18 -1.90 -8.21 16.46
N GLU A 19 -1.14 -9.10 17.08
CA GLU A 19 0.28 -8.91 17.32
C GLU A 19 1.10 -8.91 16.02
N LEU A 20 0.85 -9.85 15.11
CA LEU A 20 1.48 -9.89 13.80
C LEU A 20 1.20 -8.62 12.98
N ARG A 21 -0.04 -8.09 13.03
CA ARG A 21 -0.39 -6.82 12.38
C ARG A 21 0.38 -5.64 12.98
N LYS A 22 0.53 -5.57 14.30
CA LYS A 22 1.32 -4.52 14.95
C LYS A 22 2.79 -4.60 14.52
N ARG A 23 3.38 -5.79 14.56
CA ARG A 23 4.76 -6.03 14.12
C ARG A 23 4.95 -5.67 12.65
N GLY A 24 4.02 -6.04 11.78
CA GLY A 24 4.04 -5.69 10.37
C GLY A 24 4.11 -4.18 10.13
N LYS A 25 3.35 -3.37 10.89
CA LYS A 25 3.42 -1.90 10.82
C LYS A 25 4.80 -1.36 11.20
N VAL A 26 5.37 -1.90 12.28
CA VAL A 26 6.72 -1.50 12.74
C VAL A 26 7.77 -1.87 11.70
N LEU A 27 7.68 -3.06 11.12
CA LEU A 27 8.58 -3.50 10.04
C LEU A 27 8.44 -2.60 8.82
N ALA A 28 7.21 -2.34 8.35
CA ALA A 28 6.96 -1.45 7.21
C ALA A 28 7.57 -0.06 7.44
N SER A 29 7.42 0.51 8.64
CA SER A 29 8.03 1.80 9.00
C SER A 29 9.56 1.77 9.01
N LYS A 30 10.19 0.63 9.27
CA LYS A 30 11.64 0.48 9.16
C LYS A 30 12.10 0.31 7.71
N MET A 31 11.31 -0.40 6.90
CA MET A 31 11.60 -0.59 5.47
C MET A 31 11.39 0.67 4.66
N SER A 32 10.49 1.59 5.07
CA SER A 32 10.23 2.84 4.34
C SER A 32 11.42 3.80 4.28
N ALA A 33 12.44 3.61 5.12
CA ALA A 33 13.69 4.37 5.05
C ALA A 33 14.64 3.87 3.94
N ARG A 34 14.34 2.72 3.32
CA ARG A 34 15.15 2.15 2.25
C ARG A 34 14.76 2.74 0.90
N THR A 35 15.71 2.79 -0.01
CA THR A 35 15.47 3.26 -1.38
C THR A 35 14.70 2.21 -2.18
N ALA A 36 13.49 2.57 -2.63
CA ALA A 36 12.68 1.77 -3.55
C ALA A 36 12.75 2.37 -4.95
N ALA A 37 13.81 2.03 -5.70
CA ALA A 37 14.06 2.59 -7.03
C ALA A 37 13.48 1.74 -8.18
N GLN A 38 12.98 0.53 -7.89
CA GLN A 38 12.31 -0.32 -8.85
C GLN A 38 10.80 -0.22 -8.66
N GLY A 39 10.01 -0.81 -9.56
CA GLY A 39 8.55 -0.78 -9.47
C GLY A 39 7.86 -0.94 -10.81
N LEU A 40 6.60 -0.50 -10.85
CA LEU A 40 5.84 -0.41 -12.10
C LEU A 40 4.83 0.73 -12.06
N LEU A 41 4.44 1.16 -13.26
CA LEU A 41 3.35 2.10 -13.49
C LEU A 41 2.07 1.34 -13.83
N ALA A 42 0.99 1.66 -13.14
CA ALA A 42 -0.34 1.15 -13.44
C ALA A 42 -1.26 2.30 -13.88
N LEU A 43 -1.93 2.10 -15.00
CA LEU A 43 -2.90 3.06 -15.55
C LEU A 43 -4.31 2.45 -15.50
N ALA A 44 -5.28 3.26 -15.10
CA ALA A 44 -6.69 2.96 -15.27
C ALA A 44 -7.40 4.19 -15.82
N GLN A 45 -8.37 3.98 -16.69
CA GLN A 45 -9.16 5.06 -17.26
C GLN A 45 -10.63 4.66 -17.39
N ASN A 46 -11.49 5.67 -17.43
CA ASN A 46 -12.87 5.59 -17.85
C ASN A 46 -13.12 6.67 -18.92
N GLU A 47 -14.38 6.84 -19.34
CA GLU A 47 -14.75 7.77 -20.42
C GLU A 47 -14.35 9.23 -20.17
N THR A 48 -14.19 9.63 -18.90
CA THR A 48 -13.99 11.05 -18.52
C THR A 48 -12.70 11.31 -17.74
N ARG A 49 -11.99 10.26 -17.31
CA ARG A 49 -10.85 10.37 -16.39
C ARG A 49 -9.83 9.25 -16.61
N ALA A 50 -8.59 9.55 -16.27
CA ALA A 50 -7.53 8.57 -16.13
C ALA A 50 -6.78 8.78 -14.80
N ALA A 51 -6.27 7.70 -14.24
CA ALA A 51 -5.39 7.70 -13.09
C ALA A 51 -4.15 6.86 -13.40
N VAL A 52 -3.00 7.40 -13.01
CA VAL A 52 -1.70 6.71 -13.08
C VAL A 52 -1.18 6.57 -11.66
N ILE A 53 -0.76 5.37 -11.31
CA ILE A 53 -0.13 5.05 -10.03
C ILE A 53 1.26 4.50 -10.31
N GLU A 54 2.26 5.11 -9.70
CA GLU A 54 3.59 4.52 -9.56
C GLU A 54 3.64 3.74 -8.26
N LEU A 55 3.95 2.44 -8.35
CA LEU A 55 4.13 1.59 -7.19
C LEU A 55 5.58 1.08 -7.16
N ASN A 56 6.37 1.64 -6.25
CA ASN A 56 7.78 1.33 -6.11
C ASN A 56 8.05 0.16 -5.14
N CYS A 57 9.14 -0.55 -5.39
CA CYS A 57 9.69 -1.62 -4.56
C CYS A 57 11.22 -1.63 -4.61
N GLU A 58 11.85 -2.39 -3.70
CA GLU A 58 13.32 -2.44 -3.61
C GLU A 58 13.96 -3.15 -4.81
N THR A 59 13.32 -4.22 -5.32
CA THR A 59 13.87 -5.07 -6.38
C THR A 59 12.85 -5.32 -7.49
N ASP A 60 13.34 -5.61 -8.69
CA ASP A 60 12.52 -5.90 -9.86
C ASP A 60 11.81 -7.26 -9.75
N PHE A 61 12.37 -8.23 -9.02
CA PHE A 61 11.70 -9.50 -8.71
C PHE A 61 10.33 -9.28 -8.03
N VAL A 62 10.22 -8.30 -7.15
CA VAL A 62 8.94 -7.96 -6.49
C VAL A 62 7.98 -7.33 -7.49
N ALA A 63 8.45 -6.43 -8.36
CA ALA A 63 7.62 -5.77 -9.36
C ALA A 63 6.98 -6.77 -10.35
N ARG A 64 7.69 -7.86 -10.68
CA ARG A 64 7.23 -8.89 -11.61
C ARG A 64 6.25 -9.89 -11.00
N ASN A 65 6.05 -9.90 -9.68
CA ASN A 65 5.14 -10.83 -9.01
C ASN A 65 3.66 -10.49 -9.28
N ASP A 66 2.84 -11.49 -9.63
CA ASP A 66 1.44 -11.29 -10.03
C ASP A 66 0.59 -10.57 -8.98
N ILE A 67 0.84 -10.86 -7.69
CA ILE A 67 0.13 -10.20 -6.58
C ILE A 67 0.47 -8.70 -6.53
N PHE A 68 1.72 -8.33 -6.81
CA PHE A 68 2.16 -6.93 -6.82
C PHE A 68 1.57 -6.18 -8.01
N GLN A 69 1.57 -6.80 -9.20
CA GLN A 69 0.94 -6.26 -10.40
C GLN A 69 -0.57 -6.07 -10.20
N TYR A 70 -1.25 -7.06 -9.60
CA TYR A 70 -2.67 -6.98 -9.27
C TYR A 70 -2.96 -5.83 -8.28
N LEU A 71 -2.11 -5.67 -7.26
CA LEU A 71 -2.24 -4.57 -6.30
C LEU A 71 -2.15 -3.21 -6.99
N ALA A 72 -1.12 -2.98 -7.81
CA ALA A 72 -0.94 -1.73 -8.54
C ALA A 72 -2.12 -1.42 -9.48
N SER A 73 -2.59 -2.41 -10.23
CA SER A 73 -3.79 -2.26 -11.09
C SER A 73 -5.04 -1.94 -10.29
N SER A 74 -5.23 -2.59 -9.14
CA SER A 74 -6.37 -2.36 -8.26
C SER A 74 -6.35 -0.96 -7.66
N LEU A 75 -5.17 -0.46 -7.26
CA LEU A 75 -4.98 0.90 -6.78
C LEU A 75 -5.29 1.93 -7.88
N ALA A 76 -4.81 1.71 -9.11
CA ALA A 76 -5.09 2.60 -10.22
C ALA A 76 -6.60 2.68 -10.54
N LYS A 77 -7.29 1.54 -10.54
CA LYS A 77 -8.76 1.48 -10.72
C LYS A 77 -9.50 2.23 -9.61
N LEU A 78 -9.12 2.01 -8.36
CA LEU A 78 -9.71 2.71 -7.21
C LEU A 78 -9.45 4.22 -7.29
N ALA A 79 -8.24 4.63 -7.65
CA ALA A 79 -7.88 6.03 -7.83
C ALA A 79 -8.64 6.69 -9.00
N CYS A 80 -8.94 5.96 -10.07
CA CYS A 80 -9.74 6.45 -11.20
C CYS A 80 -11.23 6.63 -10.83
N GLN A 81 -11.74 5.80 -9.90
CA GLN A 81 -13.11 5.88 -9.41
C GLN A 81 -13.30 6.99 -8.37
N LEU A 82 -12.33 7.15 -7.48
CA LEU A 82 -12.37 8.16 -6.43
C LEU A 82 -11.90 9.52 -6.98
N LYS A 83 -12.52 10.62 -6.54
CA LYS A 83 -12.08 11.99 -6.88
C LYS A 83 -10.80 12.37 -6.12
N ILE A 84 -9.75 11.55 -6.16
CA ILE A 84 -8.53 11.75 -5.34
C ILE A 84 -7.49 12.67 -6.02
N LEU A 85 -7.70 13.05 -7.27
CA LEU A 85 -6.63 13.64 -8.09
C LEU A 85 -6.11 15.03 -7.66
N LEU A 86 -6.82 15.81 -6.83
CA LEU A 86 -6.43 17.21 -6.58
C LEU A 86 -5.56 17.44 -5.33
N SER A 87 -5.71 16.65 -4.25
CA SER A 87 -5.06 16.96 -2.97
C SER A 87 -3.62 16.45 -2.84
N VAL A 88 -3.29 15.35 -3.52
CA VAL A 88 -1.95 14.73 -3.40
C VAL A 88 -0.89 15.49 -4.21
N LEU A 89 -1.24 15.96 -5.40
CA LEU A 89 -0.35 16.81 -6.22
C LEU A 89 -0.06 18.16 -5.56
N LEU A 90 -1.06 18.76 -4.87
CA LEU A 90 -0.86 20.02 -4.14
C LEU A 90 0.13 19.85 -2.97
N GLY A 91 0.09 18.71 -2.27
CA GLY A 91 1.00 18.41 -1.17
C GLY A 91 2.46 18.29 -1.62
N PHE A 92 2.72 17.63 -2.76
CA PHE A 92 4.07 17.53 -3.32
C PHE A 92 4.59 18.86 -3.88
N LEU A 93 3.72 19.68 -4.49
CA LEU A 93 4.10 21.02 -4.97
C LEU A 93 4.46 21.97 -3.82
N LEU A 94 3.69 21.93 -2.72
CA LEU A 94 3.95 22.75 -1.52
C LEU A 94 5.23 22.32 -0.78
N LEU A 95 5.53 21.02 -0.73
CA LEU A 95 6.79 20.50 -0.19
C LEU A 95 7.99 20.86 -1.07
N ALA A 96 7.86 20.78 -2.40
CA ALA A 96 8.90 21.19 -3.34
C ALA A 96 9.20 22.70 -3.25
N GLN A 97 8.18 23.54 -3.05
CA GLN A 97 8.34 24.99 -2.84
C GLN A 97 8.98 25.34 -1.49
N SER A 98 8.86 24.47 -0.49
CA SER A 98 9.45 24.66 0.84
C SER A 98 10.90 24.18 0.93
N ILE A 99 11.36 23.37 -0.03
CA ILE A 99 12.74 22.84 -0.12
C ILE A 99 13.65 23.78 -0.95
N TRP A 100 13.07 24.65 -1.77
CA TRP A 100 13.78 25.64 -2.60
C TRP A 100 13.67 27.08 -2.09
N ARG A 101 13.25 27.27 -0.83
CA ARG A 101 13.24 28.53 -0.11
C ARG A 101 14.12 28.42 1.12
#